data_AF-A0AAJ1JRC8-F1
#
_entry.id   AF-A0AAJ1JRC8-F1
#
_cell.length_a   1.000
_cell.length_b   1.000
_cell.length_c   1.000
_cell.angle_alpha   90.00
_cell.angle_beta   90.00
_cell.angle_gamma   90.00
#
_symmetry.space_group_name_H-M   'P 1'
#
loop_
_entity.id
_entity.type
_entity.pdbx_description
1 polymer ?
#
loop_
_entity_poly.entity_id
_entity_poly.type
_entity_poly.pdbx_seq_one_letter_code
_entity_poly.pdbx_strand_id
1 'polypeptide(L)'
;MTTNNHPAQGPVSLDRLHQIREILSKAAAQSDGGNLGYAMADAVKVIDGAIAAFGAEPAPVDIEMLATVLRNAPLAPSDSQGKPRAPVAPENCVTAEHRRVIEMLLNVCGAAFELADDSCQQDVDGEECHVVPDDAFQKLSDALDEIENTLPTEDVDRPDVFLAWSAMPRAALKSILQAGNSPVTPDGYVLVPIVPTEDMIINGFESVPNPHFSDEKEWEEYEALSGCRQAARRAELCWAAMIKAAPKQENI
;
A
#
# COMPACT_ATOMS: atom_id res chain seq x y z
N MET A 1 36.88 5.06 -19.57
CA MET A 1 35.49 4.64 -19.32
C MET A 1 35.45 3.13 -19.46
N THR A 2 35.35 2.42 -18.34
CA THR A 2 35.31 0.96 -18.29
C THR A 2 33.85 0.55 -18.44
N THR A 3 33.47 -0.08 -19.56
CA THR A 3 32.13 -0.67 -19.69
C THR A 3 32.09 -1.90 -18.80
N ASN A 4 31.39 -1.82 -17.68
CA ASN A 4 31.15 -2.98 -16.84
C ASN A 4 30.24 -3.93 -17.61
N ASN A 5 30.78 -5.07 -18.07
CA ASN A 5 30.04 -6.15 -18.74
C ASN A 5 29.15 -6.93 -17.75
N HIS A 6 28.40 -6.21 -16.90
CA HIS A 6 27.57 -6.84 -15.89
C HIS A 6 26.39 -7.54 -16.58
N PRO A 7 26.16 -8.85 -16.33
CA PRO A 7 25.12 -9.63 -17.03
C PRO A 7 23.69 -9.09 -16.91
N ALA A 8 23.46 -8.17 -15.96
CA ALA A 8 22.16 -7.53 -15.75
C ALA A 8 21.83 -6.39 -16.72
N GLN A 9 22.78 -5.90 -17.52
CA GLN A 9 22.60 -4.74 -18.41
C GLN A 9 22.10 -5.12 -19.82
N GLY A 10 21.79 -6.39 -20.08
CA GLY A 10 21.26 -6.88 -21.37
C GLY A 10 19.80 -7.36 -21.30
N PRO A 11 19.15 -7.59 -22.46
CA PRO A 11 17.80 -8.18 -22.50
C PRO A 11 17.77 -9.53 -21.78
N VAL A 12 16.63 -9.86 -21.19
CA VAL A 12 16.46 -11.09 -20.41
C VAL A 12 16.52 -12.30 -21.35
N SER A 13 17.58 -13.10 -21.24
CA SER A 13 17.76 -14.35 -21.98
C SER A 13 17.16 -15.55 -21.25
N LEU A 14 16.91 -16.65 -21.97
CA LEU A 14 16.44 -17.91 -21.40
C LEU A 14 17.40 -18.44 -20.32
N ASP A 15 18.71 -18.39 -20.58
CA ASP A 15 19.74 -18.78 -19.60
C ASP A 15 19.66 -17.92 -18.33
N ARG A 16 19.39 -16.61 -18.49
CA ARG A 16 19.23 -15.70 -17.36
C ARG A 16 17.95 -15.99 -16.56
N LEU A 17 16.85 -16.36 -17.22
CA LEU A 17 15.63 -16.80 -16.54
C LEU A 17 15.87 -18.08 -15.72
N HIS A 18 16.56 -19.07 -16.29
CA HIS A 18 16.96 -20.26 -15.53
C HIS A 18 17.84 -19.92 -14.33
N GLN A 19 18.80 -19.01 -14.50
CA GLN A 19 19.67 -18.60 -13.40
C GLN A 19 18.89 -17.91 -12.27
N ILE A 20 17.99 -16.98 -12.61
CA ILE A 20 17.17 -16.26 -11.62
C ILE A 20 16.22 -17.23 -10.90
N ARG A 21 15.58 -18.13 -11.65
CA ARG A 21 14.70 -19.18 -11.11
C ARG A 21 15.42 -20.01 -10.06
N GLU A 22 16.63 -20.47 -10.35
CA GLU A 22 17.41 -21.31 -9.43
C GLU A 22 17.82 -20.55 -8.15
N ILE A 23 18.20 -19.28 -8.27
CA ILE A 23 18.53 -18.43 -7.11
C ILE A 23 17.31 -18.26 -6.21
N LEU A 24 16.16 -17.88 -6.78
CA LEU A 24 14.93 -17.66 -6.03
C LEU A 24 14.37 -18.96 -5.44
N SER A 25 14.49 -20.08 -6.15
CA SER A 25 14.06 -21.40 -5.64
C SER A 25 14.87 -21.82 -4.40
N LYS A 26 16.18 -21.58 -4.41
CA LYS A 26 17.04 -21.84 -3.25
C LYS A 26 16.75 -20.91 -2.08
N ALA A 27 16.55 -19.62 -2.36
CA ALA A 27 16.20 -18.64 -1.34
C ALA A 27 14.83 -18.95 -0.70
N ALA A 28 13.83 -19.30 -1.51
CA ALA A 28 12.51 -19.71 -1.01
C ALA A 28 12.58 -20.98 -0.15
N ALA A 29 13.41 -21.96 -0.53
CA ALA A 29 13.59 -23.19 0.24
C ALA A 29 14.32 -22.97 1.58
N GLN A 30 15.12 -21.90 1.70
CA GLN A 30 15.83 -21.52 2.92
C GLN A 30 15.04 -20.52 3.78
N SER A 31 13.95 -19.97 3.26
CA SER A 31 13.09 -19.04 3.99
C SER A 31 12.34 -19.78 5.10
N ASP A 32 12.12 -19.08 6.21
CA ASP A 32 11.31 -19.48 7.36
C ASP A 32 9.79 -19.57 7.07
N GLY A 33 9.38 -19.36 5.81
CA GLY A 33 7.97 -19.36 5.41
C GLY A 33 7.24 -18.07 5.77
N GLY A 34 7.95 -16.97 6.04
CA GLY A 34 7.36 -15.64 6.14
C GLY A 34 6.82 -15.11 4.80
N ASN A 35 6.19 -13.94 4.82
CA ASN A 35 5.59 -13.31 3.63
C ASN A 35 6.57 -13.19 2.45
N LEU A 36 7.84 -12.93 2.73
CA LEU A 36 8.89 -12.86 1.72
C LEU A 36 9.16 -14.22 1.05
N GLY A 37 9.14 -15.31 1.81
CA GLY A 37 9.28 -16.67 1.28
C GLY A 37 8.15 -17.04 0.33
N TYR A 38 6.91 -16.67 0.66
CA TYR A 38 5.77 -16.85 -0.24
C TYR A 38 5.91 -16.04 -1.53
N ALA A 39 6.32 -14.77 -1.43
CA ALA A 39 6.55 -13.93 -2.61
C ALA A 39 7.65 -14.49 -3.52
N MET A 40 8.75 -15.01 -2.96
CA MET A 40 9.81 -15.67 -3.73
C MET A 40 9.30 -16.95 -4.42
N ALA A 41 8.48 -17.76 -3.74
CA ALA A 41 7.89 -18.97 -4.32
C ALA A 41 6.93 -18.64 -5.48
N ASP A 42 6.14 -17.58 -5.37
CA ASP A 42 5.27 -17.13 -6.46
C ASP A 42 6.06 -16.54 -7.63
N ALA A 43 7.14 -15.81 -7.35
CA ALA A 43 8.05 -15.32 -8.40
C ALA A 43 8.68 -16.47 -9.20
N VAL A 44 9.04 -17.59 -8.55
CA VAL A 44 9.52 -18.80 -9.25
C VAL A 44 8.47 -19.34 -10.23
N LYS A 45 7.18 -19.39 -9.84
CA LYS A 45 6.10 -19.85 -10.72
C LYS A 45 5.90 -18.96 -11.94
N VAL A 46 6.02 -17.64 -11.76
CA VAL A 46 5.93 -16.68 -12.87
C VAL A 46 7.09 -16.89 -13.85
N ILE A 47 8.30 -17.11 -13.34
CA ILE A 47 9.48 -17.39 -14.17
C ILE A 47 9.35 -18.73 -14.89
N ASP A 48 8.78 -19.76 -14.25
CA ASP A 48 8.45 -21.03 -14.91
C ASP A 48 7.52 -20.83 -16.11
N GLY A 49 6.48 -19.99 -15.95
CA GLY A 49 5.60 -19.58 -17.05
C GLY A 49 6.35 -18.83 -18.16
N ALA A 50 7.26 -17.93 -17.81
CA ALA A 50 8.06 -17.19 -18.77
C ALA A 50 9.02 -18.09 -19.56
N ILE A 51 9.67 -19.07 -18.90
CA ILE A 51 10.51 -20.08 -19.54
C ILE A 51 9.69 -20.94 -20.51
N ALA A 52 8.50 -21.38 -20.09
CA ALA A 52 7.60 -22.15 -20.94
C ALA A 52 7.15 -21.37 -22.19
N ALA A 53 6.85 -20.08 -22.03
CA ALA A 53 6.48 -19.20 -23.13
C ALA A 53 7.66 -18.94 -24.10
N PHE A 54 8.89 -18.87 -23.59
CA PHE A 54 10.09 -18.67 -24.41
C PHE A 54 10.39 -19.87 -25.32
N GLY A 55 10.04 -21.09 -24.87
CA GLY A 55 10.26 -22.34 -25.60
C GLY A 55 9.08 -22.82 -26.43
N ALA A 56 7.92 -22.15 -26.37
CA ALA A 56 6.74 -22.54 -27.13
C ALA A 56 6.90 -22.17 -28.62
N GLU A 57 6.80 -23.17 -29.50
CA GLU A 57 6.69 -22.94 -30.94
C GLU A 57 5.42 -22.11 -31.20
N PRO A 58 5.47 -21.02 -32.01
CA PRO A 58 4.28 -20.23 -32.30
C PRO A 58 3.23 -21.17 -32.90
N ALA A 59 2.08 -21.28 -32.24
CA ALA A 59 1.01 -22.16 -32.67
C ALA A 59 0.74 -21.93 -34.17
N PRO A 60 0.68 -22.99 -34.99
CA PRO A 60 0.44 -22.84 -36.42
C PRO A 60 -0.86 -22.07 -36.61
N VAL A 61 -0.69 -20.87 -37.12
CA VAL A 61 -1.78 -19.98 -37.42
C VAL A 61 -2.52 -20.60 -38.60
N ASP A 62 -3.70 -21.17 -38.36
CA ASP A 62 -4.55 -21.67 -39.44
C ASP A 62 -5.03 -20.48 -40.27
N ILE A 63 -4.35 -20.28 -41.40
CA ILE A 63 -4.59 -19.19 -42.33
C ILE A 63 -6.02 -19.24 -42.87
N GLU A 64 -6.62 -20.44 -43.02
CA GLU A 64 -8.01 -20.58 -43.44
C GLU A 64 -8.99 -20.20 -42.33
N MET A 65 -8.71 -20.58 -41.09
CA MET A 65 -9.49 -20.15 -39.92
C MET A 65 -9.45 -18.63 -39.77
N LEU A 66 -8.27 -18.01 -39.86
CA LEU A 66 -8.12 -16.55 -39.83
C LEU A 66 -8.81 -15.85 -40.99
N ALA A 67 -8.67 -16.37 -42.21
CA ALA A 67 -9.35 -15.82 -43.38
C ALA A 67 -10.87 -15.91 -43.22
N THR A 68 -11.37 -16.96 -42.57
CA THR A 68 -12.80 -17.16 -42.30
C THR A 68 -13.31 -16.23 -41.20
N VAL A 69 -12.55 -16.05 -40.12
CA VAL A 69 -12.85 -15.08 -39.06
C VAL A 69 -12.87 -13.65 -39.61
N LEU A 70 -11.88 -13.27 -40.43
CA LEU A 70 -11.83 -11.95 -41.06
C LEU A 70 -12.98 -11.71 -42.05
N ARG A 71 -13.40 -12.73 -42.80
CA ARG A 71 -14.55 -12.63 -43.72
C ARG A 71 -15.89 -12.52 -42.99
N ASN A 72 -16.02 -13.11 -41.81
CA ASN A 72 -17.26 -13.17 -41.05
C ASN A 72 -17.34 -12.16 -39.90
N ALA A 73 -16.29 -11.35 -39.70
CA ALA A 73 -16.26 -10.32 -38.67
C ALA A 73 -17.40 -9.30 -38.91
N PRO A 74 -18.17 -8.90 -37.87
CA PRO A 74 -19.25 -7.94 -38.00
C PRO A 74 -18.68 -6.61 -38.54
N LEU A 75 -19.14 -6.22 -39.73
CA LEU A 75 -18.73 -4.95 -40.33
C LEU A 75 -19.58 -3.82 -39.69
N ALA A 76 -18.93 -2.75 -39.25
CA ALA A 76 -19.64 -1.55 -38.79
C ALA A 76 -20.57 -0.99 -39.89
N PRO A 77 -21.71 -0.37 -39.55
CA PRO A 77 -22.60 0.25 -40.53
C PRO A 77 -21.85 1.29 -41.37
N SER A 78 -22.07 1.26 -42.69
CA SER A 78 -21.41 2.17 -43.64
C SER A 78 -21.82 3.62 -43.39
N ASP A 79 -20.85 4.54 -43.36
CA ASP A 79 -21.13 5.94 -43.67
C ASP A 79 -21.22 6.12 -45.19
N SER A 80 -21.99 7.12 -45.64
CA SER A 80 -22.36 7.32 -47.04
C SER A 80 -21.25 7.95 -47.90
N GLN A 81 -19.99 7.91 -47.45
CA GLN A 81 -18.88 8.63 -48.09
C GLN A 81 -17.76 7.75 -48.67
N GLY A 82 -17.96 6.43 -48.77
CA GLY A 82 -17.13 5.58 -49.63
C GLY A 82 -15.63 5.54 -49.26
N LYS A 83 -15.28 5.73 -47.98
CA LYS A 83 -13.89 5.64 -47.51
C LYS A 83 -13.48 4.16 -47.34
N PRO A 84 -12.26 3.74 -47.74
CA PRO A 84 -11.77 2.39 -47.48
C PRO A 84 -11.76 2.08 -45.98
N ARG A 85 -12.26 0.90 -45.61
CA ARG A 85 -12.46 0.46 -44.22
C ARG A 85 -11.12 0.16 -43.54
N ALA A 86 -10.87 0.75 -42.37
CA ALA A 86 -9.78 0.35 -41.49
C ALA A 86 -10.19 -0.93 -40.71
N PRO A 87 -9.27 -1.86 -40.44
CA PRO A 87 -9.53 -2.99 -39.54
C PRO A 87 -9.92 -2.48 -38.15
N VAL A 88 -10.92 -3.12 -37.53
CA VAL A 88 -11.19 -2.94 -36.09
C VAL A 88 -9.98 -3.51 -35.35
N ALA A 89 -9.29 -2.67 -34.57
CA ALA A 89 -8.13 -3.08 -33.78
C ALA A 89 -8.52 -4.22 -32.82
N PRO A 90 -7.68 -5.27 -32.66
CA PRO A 90 -7.97 -6.34 -31.71
C PRO A 90 -7.91 -5.82 -30.27
N GLU A 91 -8.83 -6.30 -29.43
CA GLU A 91 -9.06 -5.89 -28.02
C GLU A 91 -7.88 -6.10 -27.05
N ASN A 92 -6.71 -6.57 -27.53
CA ASN A 92 -5.55 -6.97 -26.72
C ASN A 92 -4.25 -6.20 -27.03
N CYS A 93 -4.31 -4.99 -27.57
CA CYS A 93 -3.10 -4.20 -27.83
C CYS A 93 -2.70 -3.37 -26.60
N VAL A 94 -1.42 -3.44 -26.19
CA VAL A 94 -0.84 -2.54 -25.17
C VAL A 94 -0.94 -1.12 -25.70
N THR A 95 -1.88 -0.34 -25.15
CA THR A 95 -2.16 1.03 -25.56
C THR A 95 -1.04 1.97 -25.11
N ALA A 96 -1.03 3.19 -25.63
CA ALA A 96 -0.11 4.23 -25.15
C ALA A 96 -0.32 4.50 -23.65
N GLU A 97 -1.56 4.41 -23.17
CA GLU A 97 -1.88 4.56 -21.75
C GLU A 97 -1.32 3.39 -20.92
N HIS A 98 -1.39 2.16 -21.43
CA HIS A 98 -0.78 1.02 -20.75
C HIS A 98 0.73 1.19 -20.58
N ARG A 99 1.44 1.67 -21.61
CA ARG A 99 2.88 1.94 -21.50
C ARG A 99 3.16 3.03 -20.47
N ARG A 100 2.38 4.11 -20.50
CA ARG A 100 2.47 5.22 -19.54
C ARG A 100 2.30 4.73 -18.09
N VAL A 101 1.26 3.96 -17.81
CA VAL A 101 0.99 3.42 -16.47
C VAL A 101 2.10 2.46 -16.02
N ILE A 102 2.59 1.59 -16.89
CA ILE A 102 3.69 0.67 -16.59
C ILE A 102 4.97 1.43 -16.26
N GLU A 103 5.30 2.48 -17.01
CA GLU A 103 6.47 3.34 -16.75
C GLU A 103 6.35 4.04 -15.39
N MET A 104 5.17 4.58 -15.03
CA MET A 104 4.94 5.19 -13.72
C MET A 104 5.14 4.19 -12.57
N LEU A 105 4.63 2.96 -12.69
CA LEU A 105 4.81 1.93 -11.67
C LEU A 105 6.28 1.51 -11.52
N LEU A 106 6.99 1.38 -12.64
CA LEU A 106 8.42 1.05 -12.62
C LEU A 106 9.26 2.18 -11.99
N ASN A 107 8.88 3.44 -12.19
CA ASN A 107 9.55 4.58 -11.54
C ASN A 107 9.39 4.55 -10.01
N VAL A 108 8.20 4.25 -9.51
CA VAL A 108 7.98 4.07 -8.06
C VAL A 108 8.81 2.92 -7.51
N CYS A 109 8.84 1.77 -8.19
CA CYS A 109 9.70 0.66 -7.80
C CYS A 109 11.18 1.08 -7.78
N GLY A 110 11.64 1.80 -8.80
CA GLY A 110 13.01 2.32 -8.87
C GLY A 110 13.35 3.24 -7.70
N ALA A 111 12.48 4.21 -7.40
CA ALA A 111 12.68 5.14 -6.28
C ALA A 111 12.66 4.43 -4.92
N ALA A 112 11.79 3.44 -4.73
CA ALA A 112 11.74 2.64 -3.52
C ALA A 112 12.99 1.75 -3.35
N PHE A 113 13.55 1.23 -4.44
CA PHE A 113 14.81 0.51 -4.42
C PHE A 113 16.00 1.43 -4.10
N GLU A 114 16.06 2.64 -4.68
CA GLU A 114 17.08 3.63 -4.30
C GLU A 114 17.00 3.98 -2.81
N LEU A 115 15.79 4.19 -2.27
CA LEU A 115 15.57 4.41 -0.83
C LEU A 115 16.13 3.27 0.04
N ALA A 116 15.97 2.03 -0.41
CA ALA A 116 16.42 0.84 0.29
C ALA A 116 17.93 0.58 0.13
N ASP A 117 18.57 1.09 -0.93
CA ASP A 117 20.01 0.92 -1.20
C ASP A 117 20.84 2.05 -0.57
N ASP A 118 20.30 3.28 -0.58
CA ASP A 118 20.93 4.46 0.04
C ASP A 118 20.86 4.46 1.58
N SER A 119 20.15 3.49 2.20
CA SER A 119 20.26 3.22 3.63
C SER A 119 21.60 2.54 3.97
N CYS A 120 22.70 3.24 3.77
CA CYS A 120 24.04 2.78 4.15
C CYS A 120 24.29 3.05 5.65
N GLN A 121 24.75 2.03 6.38
CA GLN A 121 25.21 2.13 7.77
C GLN A 121 26.29 3.22 7.91
N GLN A 122 26.04 4.25 8.71
CA GLN A 122 27.11 5.07 9.28
C GLN A 122 27.14 4.85 10.79
N ASP A 123 28.29 4.39 11.29
CA ASP A 123 28.58 4.37 12.72
C ASP A 123 28.72 5.81 13.22
N VAL A 124 27.67 6.34 13.82
CA VAL A 124 27.72 7.56 14.63
C VAL A 124 27.52 7.12 16.07
N ASP A 125 28.56 7.28 16.89
CA ASP A 125 28.55 7.00 18.33
C ASP A 125 28.22 5.56 18.77
N GLY A 126 28.42 4.57 17.88
CA GLY A 126 28.26 3.15 18.23
C GLY A 126 26.81 2.67 18.31
N GLU A 127 25.85 3.46 17.84
CA GLU A 127 24.48 3.01 17.55
C GLU A 127 24.25 3.05 16.03
N GLU A 128 23.68 1.96 15.51
CA GLU A 128 23.35 1.78 14.10
C GLU A 128 22.20 2.72 13.70
N CYS A 129 22.53 3.91 13.22
CA CYS A 129 21.55 4.88 12.74
C CYS A 129 21.34 4.73 11.23
N HIS A 130 20.12 4.38 10.82
CA HIS A 130 19.67 4.49 9.42
C HIS A 130 19.32 5.94 9.10
N VAL A 131 20.21 6.66 8.39
CA VAL A 131 19.87 7.98 7.85
C VAL A 131 19.52 7.80 6.37
N VAL A 132 18.23 7.91 6.06
CA VAL A 132 17.75 7.95 4.69
C VAL A 132 18.09 9.33 4.11
N PRO A 133 18.78 9.44 2.96
CA PRO A 133 19.00 10.74 2.35
C PRO A 133 17.68 11.36 1.87
N ASP A 134 17.45 12.62 2.24
CA ASP A 134 16.22 13.37 1.95
C ASP A 134 15.84 13.35 0.46
N ASP A 135 16.84 13.31 -0.44
CA ASP A 135 16.65 13.25 -1.88
C ASP A 135 15.97 11.95 -2.34
N ALA A 136 16.25 10.80 -1.70
CA ALA A 136 15.64 9.52 -2.06
C ALA A 136 14.17 9.46 -1.61
N PHE A 137 13.88 10.02 -0.42
CA PHE A 137 12.51 10.16 0.06
C PHE A 137 11.70 11.11 -0.81
N GLN A 138 12.27 12.25 -1.22
CA GLN A 138 11.61 13.20 -2.11
C GLN A 138 11.32 12.60 -3.49
N LYS A 139 12.26 11.86 -4.10
CA LYS A 139 12.03 11.15 -5.36
C LYS A 139 10.89 10.15 -5.28
N LEU A 140 10.82 9.38 -4.18
CA LEU A 140 9.71 8.46 -3.95
C LEU A 140 8.40 9.24 -3.81
N SER A 141 8.39 10.31 -3.00
CA SER A 141 7.22 11.18 -2.83
C SER A 141 6.72 11.72 -4.16
N ASP A 142 7.60 12.27 -4.99
CA ASP A 142 7.25 12.85 -6.30
C ASP A 142 6.67 11.78 -7.25
N ALA A 143 7.26 10.58 -7.28
CA ALA A 143 6.77 9.48 -8.10
C ALA A 143 5.38 8.96 -7.64
N LEU A 144 5.13 8.97 -6.33
CA LEU A 144 3.82 8.64 -5.76
C LEU A 144 2.78 9.75 -6.04
N ASP A 145 3.18 11.02 -5.95
CA ASP A 145 2.33 12.18 -6.28
C ASP A 145 1.92 12.16 -7.76
N GLU A 146 2.81 11.76 -8.66
CA GLU A 146 2.50 11.64 -10.09
C GLU A 146 1.42 10.57 -10.36
N ILE A 147 1.47 9.45 -9.63
CA ILE A 147 0.42 8.43 -9.64
C ILE A 147 -0.89 8.99 -9.08
N GLU A 148 -0.82 9.70 -7.94
CA GLU A 148 -1.99 10.26 -7.27
C GLU A 148 -2.72 11.30 -8.14
N ASN A 149 -1.99 12.10 -8.90
CA ASN A 149 -2.57 13.21 -9.66
C ASN A 149 -2.99 12.84 -11.08
N THR A 150 -2.56 11.68 -11.61
CA THR A 150 -2.78 11.36 -13.02
C THR A 150 -3.46 10.01 -13.30
N LEU A 151 -3.60 9.13 -12.30
CA LEU A 151 -4.41 7.91 -12.44
C LEU A 151 -5.83 8.11 -11.89
N PRO A 152 -6.87 7.58 -12.56
CA PRO A 152 -8.25 7.68 -12.10
C PRO A 152 -8.48 6.96 -10.76
N THR A 153 -9.39 7.48 -9.94
CA THR A 153 -9.73 6.97 -8.60
C THR A 153 -10.89 5.98 -8.60
N GLU A 154 -11.73 5.99 -9.63
CA GLU A 154 -12.95 5.20 -9.70
C GLU A 154 -12.80 4.03 -10.68
N ASP A 155 -13.29 2.86 -10.27
CA ASP A 155 -13.48 1.70 -11.15
C ASP A 155 -14.70 1.99 -12.02
N VAL A 156 -14.51 2.84 -13.03
CA VAL A 156 -15.52 3.09 -14.05
C VAL A 156 -15.56 1.84 -14.92
N ASP A 157 -16.74 1.25 -15.14
CA ASP A 157 -17.00 0.09 -16.03
C ASP A 157 -16.31 0.25 -17.40
N ARG A 158 -15.01 -0.01 -17.44
CA ARG A 158 -14.16 0.17 -18.61
C ARG A 158 -13.77 -1.23 -19.04
N PRO A 159 -13.93 -1.58 -20.33
CA PRO A 159 -13.69 -2.93 -20.82
C PRO A 159 -12.20 -3.38 -20.74
N ASP A 160 -11.32 -2.53 -20.18
CA ASP A 160 -9.88 -2.73 -20.17
C ASP A 160 -9.39 -3.08 -18.75
N VAL A 161 -9.28 -4.39 -18.50
CA VAL A 161 -8.88 -5.00 -17.23
C VAL A 161 -7.56 -4.43 -16.70
N PHE A 162 -6.65 -3.98 -17.57
CA PHE A 162 -5.35 -3.43 -17.17
C PHE A 162 -5.46 -2.05 -16.50
N LEU A 163 -6.43 -1.22 -16.89
CA LEU A 163 -6.67 0.07 -16.22
C LEU A 163 -7.43 -0.10 -14.90
N ALA A 164 -8.31 -1.11 -14.78
CA ALA A 164 -8.89 -1.48 -13.49
C ALA A 164 -7.81 -1.96 -12.49
N TRP A 165 -6.78 -2.66 -12.99
CA TRP A 165 -5.64 -3.11 -12.18
C TRP A 165 -4.71 -1.97 -11.75
N SER A 166 -4.72 -0.80 -12.41
CA SER A 166 -3.94 0.36 -11.95
C SER A 166 -4.60 1.10 -10.76
N ALA A 167 -5.90 0.88 -10.54
CA ALA A 167 -6.61 1.38 -9.37
C ALA A 167 -6.24 0.62 -8.08
N MET A 168 -5.84 -0.65 -8.19
CA MET A 168 -5.47 -1.50 -7.05
C MET A 168 -4.18 -1.04 -6.32
N PRO A 169 -3.06 -0.76 -7.01
CA PRO A 169 -1.88 -0.14 -6.40
C PRO A 169 -2.18 1.22 -5.78
N ARG A 170 -3.05 2.03 -6.40
CA ARG A 170 -3.47 3.33 -5.87
C ARG A 170 -4.28 3.19 -4.57
N ALA A 171 -5.23 2.27 -4.51
CA ALA A 171 -6.01 2.01 -3.29
C ALA A 171 -5.10 1.49 -2.16
N ALA A 172 -4.20 0.57 -2.47
CA ALA A 172 -3.23 0.05 -1.51
C ALA A 172 -2.27 1.14 -1.01
N LEU A 173 -1.74 1.97 -1.91
CA LEU A 173 -0.85 3.09 -1.58
C LEU A 173 -1.58 4.17 -0.77
N LYS A 174 -2.82 4.53 -1.14
CA LYS A 174 -3.66 5.45 -0.38
C LYS A 174 -3.91 4.93 1.03
N SER A 175 -4.17 3.64 1.20
CA SER A 175 -4.30 3.03 2.53
C SER A 175 -2.98 3.07 3.33
N ILE A 176 -1.83 2.94 2.68
CA ILE A 176 -0.51 3.04 3.31
C ILE A 176 -0.18 4.49 3.70
N LEU A 177 -0.43 5.46 2.82
CA LEU A 177 -0.21 6.89 3.09
C LEU A 177 -1.22 7.45 4.10
N GLN A 178 -2.47 6.99 4.08
CA GLN A 178 -3.48 7.31 5.09
C GLN A 178 -3.15 6.70 6.46
N ALA A 179 -2.37 5.62 6.53
CA ALA A 179 -1.85 5.11 7.81
C ALA A 179 -0.80 6.05 8.44
N GLY A 180 -0.25 6.99 7.65
CA GLY A 180 0.55 8.12 8.16
C GLY A 180 -0.29 9.20 8.84
N ASN A 181 -1.61 9.23 8.58
CA ASN A 181 -2.54 9.96 9.43
C ASN A 181 -2.93 9.05 10.60
N SER A 182 -2.59 9.50 11.81
CA SER A 182 -2.85 8.87 13.10
C SER A 182 -4.15 8.04 13.11
N PRO A 183 -4.13 6.79 13.61
CA PRO A 183 -5.24 5.87 13.50
C PRO A 183 -6.54 6.53 13.94
N VAL A 184 -7.55 6.49 13.07
CA VAL A 184 -8.92 6.90 13.40
C VAL A 184 -9.29 6.17 14.68
N THR A 185 -9.48 6.94 15.75
CA THR A 185 -9.81 6.38 17.07
C THR A 185 -11.16 5.68 16.95
N PRO A 186 -11.26 4.37 17.23
CA PRO A 186 -12.52 3.65 17.06
C PRO A 186 -13.64 4.24 17.90
N ASP A 187 -14.89 4.08 17.45
CA ASP A 187 -16.06 4.54 18.19
C ASP A 187 -16.05 3.97 19.62
N GLY A 188 -16.21 4.86 20.61
CA GLY A 188 -16.16 4.51 22.03
C GLY A 188 -14.76 4.58 22.67
N TYR A 189 -13.71 4.90 21.92
CA TYR A 189 -12.36 5.12 22.44
C TYR A 189 -12.02 6.62 22.45
N VAL A 190 -11.15 7.04 23.38
CA VAL A 190 -10.66 8.42 23.50
C VAL A 190 -9.13 8.39 23.61
N LEU A 191 -8.45 9.23 22.85
CA LEU A 191 -7.00 9.39 22.95
C LEU A 191 -6.64 10.18 24.21
N VAL A 192 -5.72 9.64 25.00
CA VAL A 192 -5.14 10.31 26.16
C VAL A 192 -3.62 10.17 26.15
N PRO A 193 -2.88 11.14 26.71
CA PRO A 193 -1.44 11.01 26.87
C PRO A 193 -1.06 9.76 27.66
N ILE A 194 0.06 9.12 27.28
CA ILE A 194 0.62 7.97 28.02
C ILE A 194 1.00 8.39 29.45
N VAL A 195 1.53 9.60 29.61
CA VAL A 195 1.79 10.23 30.90
C VAL A 195 0.71 11.29 31.14
N PRO A 196 -0.15 11.15 32.16
CA PRO A 196 -1.21 12.12 32.41
C PRO A 196 -0.61 13.49 32.76
N THR A 197 -1.29 14.55 32.32
CA THR A 197 -0.90 15.91 32.66
C THR A 197 -1.23 16.21 34.13
N GLU A 198 -0.61 17.24 34.69
CA GLU A 198 -0.93 17.71 36.05
C GLU A 198 -2.42 18.04 36.21
N ASP A 199 -3.01 18.70 35.20
CA ASP A 199 -4.44 19.04 35.20
C ASP A 199 -5.33 17.79 35.22
N MET A 200 -4.98 16.75 34.46
CA MET A 200 -5.69 15.48 34.53
C MET A 200 -5.62 14.87 35.92
N ILE A 201 -4.43 14.86 36.54
CA ILE A 201 -4.23 14.30 37.88
C ILE A 201 -5.06 15.07 38.90
N ILE A 202 -4.99 16.41 38.92
CA ILE A 202 -5.73 17.26 39.86
C ILE A 202 -7.24 17.01 39.72
N ASN A 203 -7.78 17.10 38.51
CA ASN A 203 -9.22 16.87 38.27
C ASN A 203 -9.63 15.44 38.63
N GLY A 204 -8.77 14.45 38.40
CA GLY A 204 -9.00 13.06 38.80
C GLY A 204 -9.12 12.91 40.33
N PHE A 205 -8.16 13.44 41.07
CA PHE A 205 -8.15 13.36 42.54
C PHE A 205 -9.29 14.15 43.19
N GLU A 206 -9.65 15.30 42.63
CA GLU A 206 -10.70 16.19 43.14
C GLU A 206 -12.11 15.74 42.75
N SER A 207 -12.25 14.78 41.82
CA SER A 207 -13.56 14.28 41.36
C SER A 207 -14.35 13.46 42.40
N VAL A 208 -13.71 13.04 43.49
CA VAL A 208 -14.37 12.20 44.51
C VAL A 208 -15.31 13.06 45.35
N PRO A 209 -16.58 12.63 45.55
CA PRO A 209 -17.53 13.39 46.35
C PRO A 209 -17.01 13.69 47.75
N ASN A 210 -17.18 14.93 48.17
CA ASN A 210 -16.73 15.44 49.44
C ASN A 210 -17.88 16.15 50.16
N PRO A 211 -18.09 15.90 51.47
CA PRO A 211 -19.21 16.47 52.21
C PRO A 211 -19.21 18.02 52.27
N HIS A 212 -18.08 18.67 51.95
CA HIS A 212 -17.96 20.13 51.97
C HIS A 212 -18.07 20.77 50.58
N PHE A 213 -17.86 20.00 49.51
CA PHE A 213 -17.71 20.54 48.15
C PHE A 213 -18.66 19.91 47.13
N SER A 214 -19.32 18.81 47.46
CA SER A 214 -20.28 18.11 46.60
C SER A 214 -21.72 18.36 47.03
N ASP A 215 -22.63 18.15 46.10
CA ASP A 215 -24.06 18.23 46.39
C ASP A 215 -24.46 17.16 47.43
N GLU A 216 -25.36 17.51 48.34
CA GLU A 216 -25.79 16.66 49.46
C GLU A 216 -26.26 15.28 48.96
N LYS A 217 -27.01 15.24 47.87
CA LYS A 217 -27.47 14.01 47.22
C LYS A 217 -26.31 13.15 46.68
N GLU A 218 -25.30 13.76 46.06
CA GLU A 218 -24.15 13.03 45.52
C GLU A 218 -23.28 12.45 46.63
N TRP A 219 -23.12 13.21 47.73
CA TRP A 219 -22.45 12.73 48.93
C TRP A 219 -23.20 11.56 49.56
N GLU A 220 -24.52 11.66 49.75
CA GLU A 220 -25.34 10.60 50.34
C GLU A 220 -25.31 9.31 49.50
N GLU A 221 -25.43 9.42 48.18
CA GLU A 221 -25.36 8.27 47.25
C GLU A 221 -23.98 7.59 47.32
N TYR A 222 -22.92 8.38 47.46
CA TYR A 222 -21.55 7.88 47.60
C TYR A 222 -21.25 7.28 48.99
N GLU A 223 -21.78 7.86 50.06
CA GLU A 223 -21.65 7.38 51.45
C GLU A 223 -22.42 6.07 51.67
N ALA A 224 -23.54 5.88 50.97
CA ALA A 224 -24.29 4.63 50.97
C ALA A 224 -23.52 3.44 50.37
N LEU A 225 -22.48 3.71 49.55
CA LEU A 225 -21.59 2.68 49.03
C LEU A 225 -20.54 2.30 50.09
N SER A 226 -20.25 1.00 50.20
CA SER A 226 -19.22 0.51 51.13
C SER A 226 -18.28 -0.51 50.50
N GLY A 227 -17.07 -0.61 51.05
CA GLY A 227 -16.03 -1.55 50.63
C GLY A 227 -15.65 -1.39 49.15
N CYS A 228 -15.58 -2.52 48.43
CA CYS A 228 -15.16 -2.55 47.02
C CYS A 228 -16.05 -1.70 46.09
N ARG A 229 -17.33 -1.53 46.43
CA ARG A 229 -18.26 -0.73 45.60
C ARG A 229 -17.93 0.76 45.66
N GLN A 230 -17.59 1.25 46.85
CA GLN A 230 -17.17 2.63 47.03
C GLN A 230 -15.82 2.88 46.35
N ALA A 231 -14.87 1.95 46.50
CA ALA A 231 -13.58 2.04 45.83
C ALA A 231 -13.70 2.03 44.29
N ALA A 232 -14.56 1.15 43.74
CA ALA A 232 -14.85 1.11 42.31
C ALA A 232 -15.46 2.46 41.84
N ARG A 233 -16.42 3.00 42.59
CA ARG A 233 -17.03 4.28 42.25
C ARG A 233 -16.02 5.45 42.25
N ARG A 234 -15.08 5.48 43.19
CA ARG A 234 -13.99 6.48 43.19
C ARG A 234 -13.11 6.37 41.96
N ALA A 235 -12.76 5.14 41.56
CA ALA A 235 -11.94 4.91 40.38
C ALA A 235 -12.67 5.36 39.10
N GLU A 236 -13.96 5.06 38.98
CA GLU A 236 -14.80 5.52 37.86
C GLU A 236 -14.84 7.06 37.75
N LEU A 237 -15.08 7.74 38.87
CA LEU A 237 -15.15 9.21 38.91
C LEU A 237 -13.81 9.85 38.57
N CYS A 238 -12.73 9.33 39.16
CA CYS A 238 -11.36 9.79 38.88
C CYS A 238 -11.01 9.63 37.41
N TRP A 239 -11.24 8.43 36.86
CA TRP A 239 -10.98 8.16 35.45
C TRP A 239 -11.81 9.05 34.52
N ALA A 240 -13.12 9.20 34.77
CA ALA A 240 -13.99 10.04 33.95
C ALA A 240 -13.54 11.51 33.95
N ALA A 241 -13.12 12.05 35.10
CA ALA A 241 -12.61 13.41 35.19
C ALA A 241 -11.26 13.57 34.45
N MET A 242 -10.36 12.59 34.56
CA MET A 242 -9.10 12.56 33.82
C MET A 242 -9.32 12.57 32.29
N ILE A 243 -10.25 11.74 31.78
CA ILE A 243 -10.59 11.72 30.34
C ILE A 243 -11.17 13.07 29.90
N LYS A 244 -12.01 13.71 30.72
CA LYS A 244 -12.61 15.01 30.40
C LYS A 244 -11.57 16.15 30.35
N ALA A 245 -10.55 16.08 31.20
CA ALA A 245 -9.43 17.02 31.26
C ALA A 245 -8.32 16.71 30.25
N ALA A 246 -8.40 15.59 29.54
CA ALA A 246 -7.39 15.23 28.56
C ALA A 246 -7.31 16.29 27.44
N PRO A 247 -6.10 16.61 26.95
CA PRO A 247 -5.91 17.54 25.84
C PRO A 247 -6.69 17.07 24.60
N LYS A 248 -7.51 17.95 24.03
CA LYS A 248 -8.22 17.67 22.78
C LYS A 248 -7.26 17.93 21.62
N GLN A 249 -7.22 17.00 20.66
CA GLN A 249 -6.50 17.25 19.42
C GLN A 249 -7.15 18.45 18.71
N GLU A 250 -6.37 19.52 18.49
CA GLU A 250 -6.78 20.57 17.57
C GLU A 250 -6.73 19.97 16.16
N ASN A 251 -7.88 19.96 15.46
CA ASN A 251 -7.92 19.57 14.07
C ASN A 251 -7.11 20.61 13.26
N ILE A 252 -5.92 20.23 12.81
CA ILE A 252 -5.15 20.95 11.78
C ILE A 252 -5.54 20.40 10.42
#